data_AF-A0A2S4UEA6-F1
#
_entry.id   AF-A0A2S4UEA6-F1
#
_cell.length_a   1.000
_cell.length_b   1.000
_cell.length_c   1.000
_cell.angle_alpha   90.00
_cell.angle_beta   90.00
_cell.angle_gamma   90.00
#
_symmetry.space_group_name_H-M   'P 1'
#
loop_
_entity.id
_entity.type
_entity.pdbx_description
1 polymer ?
#
loop_
_entity_poly.entity_id
_entity_poly.type
_entity_poly.pdbx_seq_one_letter_code
_entity_poly.pdbx_strand_id
1 'polypeptide(L)'
;MLSMSALKRLSHPMHTRTGADVLEELEKNFSQGSSYGQMFYNSSIGFTDTETGQEKNILTKLCGYGPSSSGLVTNHIYMITGRMIAPNTKLTPVIHYDMDTVIPAGNSDLFTAPLADKTSVIGFGIVHSRNEISEMSNNSALIKNLYVVLQHTDYDPLTKQQVQFKTQYVISGRRNLANTFGLFQQGREVMISGVIAGYLQDQYMWKVNAISVSVASGHQSGATSLLGPDKNVIQNRRKPGLVSVEASGEHPALIASGPLLSPDIPAPPPQPLPVNIADDQSQPMHVAPAANFYTQVPSTNIKKRTKRQILADARKNAKLTSAEPPSVQVPTVQTDSAVQ
;
A
#
# COMPACT_ATOMS: atom_id res chain seq x y z
N MET A 1 -21.71 38.09 -2.41
CA MET A 1 -20.50 37.26 -2.28
C MET A 1 -20.93 35.83 -2.07
N LEU A 2 -20.63 34.94 -3.01
CA LEU A 2 -20.91 33.51 -2.88
C LEU A 2 -19.94 32.90 -1.87
N SER A 3 -20.48 32.32 -0.80
CA SER A 3 -19.74 31.52 0.16
C SER A 3 -19.10 30.34 -0.58
N MET A 4 -17.77 30.29 -0.65
CA MET A 4 -17.06 29.10 -1.08
C MET A 4 -17.36 28.00 -0.05
N SER A 5 -18.26 27.08 -0.41
CA SER A 5 -18.41 25.81 0.31
C SER A 5 -17.03 25.17 0.40
N ALA A 6 -16.58 24.84 1.62
CA ALA A 6 -15.38 24.06 1.84
C ALA A 6 -15.45 22.81 0.95
N LEU A 7 -14.70 22.80 -0.16
CA LEU A 7 -14.59 21.62 -1.00
C LEU A 7 -14.10 20.50 -0.08
N LYS A 8 -14.94 19.49 0.14
CA LYS A 8 -14.50 18.25 0.77
C LYS A 8 -13.22 17.82 0.04
N ARG A 9 -12.12 17.69 0.78
CA ARG A 9 -10.88 17.14 0.28
C ARG A 9 -11.13 15.67 -0.10
N LEU A 10 -11.60 15.44 -1.32
CA LEU A 10 -11.83 14.12 -1.87
C LEU A 10 -10.48 13.41 -2.00
N SER A 11 -10.45 12.13 -1.63
CA SER A 11 -9.28 11.27 -1.78
C SER A 11 -9.70 10.02 -2.56
N HIS A 12 -8.90 9.74 -3.58
CA HIS A 12 -9.01 8.68 -4.56
C HIS A 12 -7.63 8.00 -4.64
N PRO A 13 -7.27 7.20 -3.62
CA PRO A 13 -5.93 6.67 -3.48
C PRO A 13 -5.68 5.50 -4.43
N MET A 14 -4.40 5.23 -4.67
CA MET A 14 -3.93 4.01 -5.33
C MET A 14 -3.12 3.19 -4.33
N HIS A 15 -3.69 2.09 -3.86
CA HIS A 15 -2.98 1.15 -3.00
C HIS A 15 -2.14 0.20 -3.85
N THR A 16 -0.99 -0.19 -3.34
CA THR A 16 -0.02 -1.04 -4.03
C THR A 16 0.47 -2.12 -3.07
N ARG A 17 0.65 -3.33 -3.60
CA ARG A 17 1.36 -4.42 -2.94
C ARG A 17 2.41 -4.96 -3.88
N THR A 18 3.65 -5.04 -3.41
CA THR A 18 4.78 -5.44 -4.25
C THR A 18 5.87 -6.12 -3.43
N GLY A 19 6.71 -6.91 -4.11
CA GLY A 19 8.01 -7.30 -3.59
C GLY A 19 9.01 -6.19 -3.93
N ALA A 20 9.53 -5.52 -2.92
CA ALA A 20 10.46 -4.42 -3.04
C ALA A 20 11.88 -4.90 -2.77
N ASP A 21 12.72 -4.90 -3.80
CA ASP A 21 14.16 -5.06 -3.67
C ASP A 21 14.77 -3.72 -3.25
N VAL A 22 15.40 -3.67 -2.07
CA VAL A 22 15.98 -2.45 -1.51
C VAL A 22 17.37 -2.25 -2.08
N LEU A 23 17.48 -1.34 -3.06
CA LEU A 23 18.71 -1.10 -3.81
C LEU A 23 19.68 -0.17 -3.06
N GLU A 24 19.13 0.79 -2.33
CA GLU A 24 19.88 1.83 -1.63
C GLU A 24 19.03 2.41 -0.50
N GLU A 25 19.67 2.65 0.64
CA GLU A 25 19.11 3.45 1.73
C GLU A 25 19.47 4.93 1.51
N LEU A 26 18.48 5.80 1.62
CA LEU A 26 18.61 7.25 1.43
C LEU A 26 18.65 7.99 2.78
N GLU A 27 18.93 9.30 2.72
CA GLU A 27 18.98 10.15 3.90
C GLU A 27 17.68 10.10 4.70
N LYS A 28 17.80 9.69 5.96
CA LYS A 28 16.71 9.55 6.92
C LYS A 28 16.25 10.91 7.44
N ASN A 29 14.95 11.08 7.69
CA ASN A 29 14.39 12.30 8.27
C ASN A 29 13.82 12.03 9.68
N PHE A 30 14.67 12.21 10.68
CA PHE A 30 14.34 12.07 12.10
C PHE A 30 14.46 13.44 12.76
N SER A 31 13.48 13.81 13.57
CA SER A 31 13.60 14.99 14.42
C SER A 31 14.73 14.79 15.43
N GLN A 32 15.43 15.87 15.79
CA GLN A 32 16.53 15.80 16.74
C GLN A 32 16.08 15.17 18.06
N GLY A 33 16.79 14.13 18.52
CA GLY A 33 16.45 13.37 19.72
C GLY A 33 15.31 12.35 19.55
N SER A 34 14.67 12.27 18.38
CA SER A 34 13.64 11.27 18.09
C SER A 34 14.24 9.98 17.54
N SER A 35 13.78 8.85 18.07
CA SER A 35 14.03 7.53 17.48
C SER A 35 13.00 7.15 16.41
N TYR A 36 12.01 8.00 16.15
CA TYR A 36 10.96 7.84 15.14
C TYR A 36 11.10 8.87 14.03
N GLY A 37 10.88 8.45 12.78
CA GLY A 37 11.03 9.32 11.63
C GLY A 37 10.68 8.65 10.31
N GLN A 38 10.93 9.38 9.23
CA GLN A 38 10.78 8.86 7.88
C GLN A 38 12.06 8.21 7.41
N MET A 39 11.90 7.03 6.79
CA MET A 39 12.99 6.25 6.22
C MET A 39 12.72 6.07 4.73
N PHE A 40 13.79 6.24 3.95
CA PHE A 40 13.68 6.36 2.51
C PHE A 40 14.62 5.39 1.81
N TYR A 41 14.13 4.81 0.71
CA TYR A 41 14.88 3.81 -0.04
C TYR A 41 14.64 3.95 -1.54
N ASN A 42 15.64 3.58 -2.34
CA ASN A 42 15.43 3.30 -3.75
C ASN A 42 15.10 1.82 -3.95
N SER A 43 14.10 1.56 -4.79
CA SER A 43 13.68 0.24 -5.25
C SER A 43 13.26 0.33 -6.72
N SER A 44 12.67 -0.72 -7.27
CA SER A 44 12.10 -0.69 -8.61
C SER A 44 10.83 -1.53 -8.71
N ILE A 45 9.98 -1.15 -9.67
CA ILE A 45 8.86 -1.97 -10.10
C ILE A 45 9.20 -2.51 -11.48
N GLY A 46 9.28 -3.84 -11.57
CA GLY A 46 9.52 -4.57 -12.81
C GLY A 46 8.23 -4.93 -13.54
N PHE A 47 8.25 -4.88 -14.87
CA PHE A 47 7.22 -5.42 -15.75
C PHE A 47 7.85 -5.99 -17.02
N THR A 48 7.17 -6.96 -17.64
CA THR A 48 7.59 -7.50 -18.93
C THR A 48 7.07 -6.63 -20.06
N ASP A 49 7.98 -6.07 -20.85
CA ASP A 49 7.64 -5.26 -22.01
C ASP A 49 7.05 -6.13 -23.13
N THR A 50 5.83 -5.80 -23.58
CA THR A 50 5.09 -6.64 -24.53
C THR A 50 5.67 -6.64 -25.94
N GLU A 51 6.45 -5.62 -26.32
CA GLU A 51 7.05 -5.52 -27.66
C GLU A 51 8.37 -6.29 -27.73
N THR A 52 9.20 -6.18 -26.70
CA THR A 52 10.56 -6.76 -26.65
C THR A 52 10.64 -8.09 -25.90
N GLY A 53 9.63 -8.40 -25.07
CA GLY A 53 9.62 -9.55 -24.16
C GLY A 53 10.64 -9.45 -23.03
N GLN A 54 11.30 -8.30 -22.87
CA GLN A 54 12.32 -8.09 -21.85
C GLN A 54 11.73 -7.46 -20.60
N GLU A 55 12.30 -7.78 -19.44
CA GLU A 55 11.97 -7.08 -18.21
C GLU A 55 12.48 -5.64 -18.25
N LYS A 56 11.58 -4.69 -17.97
CA LYS A 56 11.89 -3.28 -17.73
C LYS A 56 11.59 -2.96 -16.28
N ASN A 57 12.47 -2.16 -15.67
CA ASN A 57 12.36 -1.73 -14.28
C ASN A 57 12.28 -0.21 -14.23
N ILE A 58 11.28 0.31 -13.53
CA ILE A 58 11.17 1.74 -13.25
C ILE A 58 11.59 1.97 -11.80
N LEU A 59 12.58 2.86 -11.62
CA LEU A 59 12.99 3.31 -10.29
C LEU A 59 11.76 3.83 -9.54
N THR A 60 11.59 3.37 -8.30
CA THR A 60 10.51 3.76 -7.41
C THR A 60 11.10 3.99 -6.03
N LYS A 61 10.69 5.06 -5.36
CA LYS A 61 11.14 5.31 -3.99
C LYS A 61 10.19 4.70 -2.99
N LEU A 62 10.72 4.22 -1.88
CA LEU A 62 9.94 3.77 -0.74
C LEU A 62 10.06 4.80 0.38
N CYS A 63 8.94 5.10 1.04
CA CYS A 63 8.87 5.99 2.19
C CYS A 63 8.10 5.28 3.31
N GLY A 64 8.77 4.93 4.39
CA GLY A 64 8.16 4.38 5.60
C GLY A 64 8.24 5.37 6.75
N TYR A 65 7.32 5.26 7.70
CA TYR A 65 7.38 6.01 8.96
C TYR A 65 7.42 5.01 10.12
N GLY A 66 8.41 5.13 11.00
CA GLY A 66 8.56 4.19 12.11
C GLY A 66 9.83 4.45 12.93
N PRO A 67 10.13 3.55 13.88
CA PRO A 67 11.35 3.63 14.66
C PRO A 67 12.58 3.32 13.80
N SER A 68 13.72 3.94 14.10
CA SER A 68 14.98 3.76 13.37
C SER A 68 15.47 2.32 13.30
N SER A 69 15.11 1.49 14.28
CA SER A 69 15.44 0.06 14.37
C SER A 69 14.66 -0.82 13.38
N SER A 70 13.59 -0.30 12.77
CA SER A 70 12.72 -1.04 11.86
C SER A 70 13.03 -0.77 10.38
N GLY A 71 14.10 -0.03 10.08
CA GLY A 71 14.48 0.29 8.72
C GLY A 71 14.72 -0.94 7.85
N LEU A 72 14.37 -0.83 6.57
CA LEU A 72 14.65 -1.85 5.57
C LEU A 72 16.16 -1.91 5.30
N VAL A 73 16.65 -3.12 5.05
CA VAL A 73 18.07 -3.38 4.79
C VAL A 73 18.34 -3.43 3.29
N THR A 74 19.42 -2.82 2.83
CA THR A 74 19.87 -2.90 1.42
C THR A 74 20.19 -4.35 1.00
N ASN A 75 19.98 -4.66 -0.28
CA ASN A 75 20.11 -6.00 -0.87
C ASN A 75 19.22 -7.06 -0.19
N HIS A 76 18.07 -6.63 0.32
CA HIS A 76 17.01 -7.51 0.79
C HIS A 76 15.70 -7.20 0.08
N ILE A 77 14.89 -8.23 -0.09
CA ILE A 77 13.55 -8.14 -0.63
C ILE A 77 12.56 -8.18 0.52
N TYR A 78 11.56 -7.30 0.43
CA TYR A 78 10.44 -7.23 1.36
C TYR A 78 9.14 -7.27 0.58
N MET A 79 8.15 -8.01 1.08
CA MET A 79 6.78 -7.81 0.64
C MET A 79 6.21 -6.62 1.41
N ILE A 80 5.75 -5.61 0.68
CA ILE A 80 5.24 -4.36 1.26
C ILE A 80 3.84 -4.06 0.74
N THR A 81 3.03 -3.41 1.58
CA THR A 81 1.77 -2.78 1.19
C THR A 81 1.87 -1.28 1.46
N GLY A 82 1.32 -0.45 0.57
CA GLY A 82 1.39 0.99 0.72
C GLY A 82 0.47 1.74 -0.23
N ARG A 83 0.54 3.07 -0.17
CA ARG A 83 -0.09 3.99 -1.12
C ARG A 83 0.96 4.50 -2.10
N MET A 84 0.66 4.41 -3.40
CA MET A 84 1.53 4.96 -4.44
C MET A 84 1.11 6.38 -4.79
N ILE A 85 2.09 7.28 -4.88
CA ILE A 85 1.98 8.61 -5.49
C ILE A 85 2.87 8.62 -6.73
N ALA A 86 2.26 8.75 -7.91
CA ALA A 86 2.96 8.72 -9.19
C ALA A 86 2.63 9.97 -10.02
N PRO A 87 3.28 11.13 -9.80
CA PRO A 87 2.79 12.45 -10.25
C PRO A 87 2.63 12.69 -11.76
N ASN A 88 2.88 11.70 -12.62
CA ASN A 88 2.95 11.83 -14.09
C ASN A 88 3.87 12.94 -14.57
N THR A 89 5.02 13.07 -13.90
CA THR A 89 6.11 13.95 -14.30
C THR A 89 7.41 13.14 -14.32
N LYS A 90 8.52 13.80 -14.61
CA LYS A 90 9.86 13.20 -14.52
C LYS A 90 10.27 12.80 -13.09
N LEU A 91 9.47 13.16 -12.08
CA LEU A 91 9.72 12.81 -10.69
C LEU A 91 9.48 11.32 -10.47
N THR A 92 10.36 10.70 -9.69
CA THR A 92 10.25 9.27 -9.35
C THR A 92 8.98 9.01 -8.52
N PRO A 93 8.16 8.00 -8.89
CA PRO A 93 7.03 7.58 -8.06
C PRO A 93 7.47 7.17 -6.66
N VAL A 94 6.59 7.39 -5.67
CA VAL A 94 6.84 7.04 -4.27
C VAL A 94 5.77 6.07 -3.79
N ILE A 95 6.18 4.99 -3.14
CA ILE A 95 5.31 4.12 -2.35
C ILE A 95 5.48 4.50 -0.88
N HIS A 96 4.43 5.05 -0.29
CA HIS A 96 4.32 5.23 1.16
C HIS A 96 3.86 3.90 1.75
N TYR A 97 4.81 3.08 2.20
CA TYR A 97 4.53 1.76 2.71
C TYR A 97 4.22 1.80 4.21
N ASP A 98 3.39 0.85 4.63
CA ASP A 98 3.02 0.67 6.02
C ASP A 98 3.96 -0.33 6.68
N MET A 99 4.66 0.11 7.72
CA MET A 99 5.63 -0.68 8.47
C MET A 99 5.00 -1.96 9.05
N ASP A 100 3.73 -1.90 9.45
CA ASP A 100 3.03 -3.03 10.08
C ASP A 100 2.71 -4.15 9.07
N THR A 101 2.88 -3.87 7.77
CA THR A 101 2.60 -4.83 6.68
C THR A 101 3.86 -5.40 6.05
N VAL A 102 5.04 -5.01 6.52
CA VAL A 102 6.33 -5.43 5.95
C VAL A 102 6.62 -6.89 6.31
N ILE A 103 6.88 -7.71 5.28
CA ILE A 103 7.31 -9.10 5.47
C ILE A 103 8.68 -9.27 4.81
N PRO A 104 9.75 -9.60 5.56
CA PRO A 104 11.05 -9.87 4.98
C PRO A 104 11.02 -11.17 4.17
N ALA A 105 11.49 -11.12 2.92
CA ALA A 105 11.56 -12.28 2.02
C ALA A 105 12.96 -12.88 1.92
N GLY A 106 14.02 -12.10 2.18
CA GLY A 106 15.41 -12.56 2.23
C GLY A 106 16.37 -11.69 1.43
N ASN A 107 17.61 -12.16 1.25
CA ASN A 107 18.63 -11.48 0.46
C ASN A 107 18.29 -11.49 -1.04
N SER A 108 18.49 -10.36 -1.73
CA SER A 108 18.18 -10.20 -3.15
C SER A 108 18.94 -11.20 -4.03
N ASP A 109 20.23 -11.44 -3.74
CA ASP A 109 21.08 -12.38 -4.51
C ASP A 109 20.63 -13.85 -4.43
N LEU A 110 19.86 -14.21 -3.40
CA LEU A 110 19.37 -15.57 -3.16
C LEU A 110 17.91 -15.75 -3.59
N PHE A 111 17.22 -14.66 -3.93
CA PHE A 111 15.82 -14.67 -4.28
C PHE A 111 15.65 -14.98 -5.77
N THR A 112 15.03 -16.13 -6.07
CA THR A 112 14.92 -16.65 -7.43
C THR A 112 13.56 -16.44 -8.07
N ALA A 113 12.55 -16.03 -7.29
CA ALA A 113 11.23 -15.77 -7.82
C ALA A 113 11.20 -14.45 -8.61
N PRO A 114 10.54 -14.40 -9.77
CA PRO A 114 10.46 -13.17 -10.56
C PRO A 114 9.59 -12.13 -9.84
N LEU A 115 10.10 -10.91 -9.72
CA LEU A 115 9.35 -9.76 -9.20
C LEU A 115 8.56 -9.03 -10.29
N ALA A 116 8.99 -9.15 -11.54
CA ALA A 116 8.29 -8.57 -12.69
C ALA A 116 6.85 -9.09 -12.79
N ASP A 117 5.92 -8.18 -13.10
CA ASP A 117 4.50 -8.46 -13.24
C ASP A 117 3.85 -9.03 -11.95
N LYS A 118 4.47 -8.83 -10.78
CA LYS A 118 3.92 -9.22 -9.46
C LYS A 118 3.47 -8.05 -8.61
N THR A 119 3.57 -6.81 -9.12
CA THR A 119 3.06 -5.63 -8.41
C THR A 119 1.56 -5.50 -8.64
N SER A 120 0.78 -5.72 -7.58
CA SER A 120 -0.66 -5.55 -7.60
C SER A 120 -1.07 -4.17 -7.10
N VAL A 121 -2.15 -3.64 -7.63
CA VAL A 121 -2.67 -2.31 -7.29
C VAL A 121 -4.18 -2.35 -7.13
N ILE A 122 -4.70 -1.54 -6.21
CA ILE A 122 -6.12 -1.24 -6.06
C ILE A 122 -6.28 0.27 -6.17
N GLY A 123 -6.70 0.72 -7.35
CA GLY A 123 -6.91 2.13 -7.64
C GLY A 123 -8.37 2.50 -7.44
N PHE A 124 -8.65 3.42 -6.52
CA PHE A 124 -9.92 4.11 -6.46
C PHE A 124 -9.77 5.47 -7.13
N GLY A 125 -10.57 5.78 -8.14
CA GLY A 125 -10.35 6.94 -9.00
C GLY A 125 -11.56 7.37 -9.79
N ILE A 126 -11.48 8.58 -10.32
CA ILE A 126 -12.49 9.15 -11.22
C ILE A 126 -12.07 8.82 -12.66
N VAL A 127 -12.99 8.28 -13.46
CA VAL A 127 -12.73 8.04 -14.89
C VAL A 127 -12.46 9.38 -15.58
N HIS A 128 -11.22 9.56 -16.04
CA HIS A 128 -10.79 10.74 -16.77
C HIS A 128 -11.05 10.61 -18.27
N SER A 129 -10.74 9.44 -18.84
CA SER A 129 -11.00 9.13 -20.23
C SER A 129 -11.17 7.62 -20.43
N ARG A 130 -11.83 7.25 -21.54
CA ARG A 130 -11.99 5.85 -21.95
C ARG A 130 -11.90 5.72 -23.46
N ASN A 131 -11.23 4.68 -23.94
CA ASN A 131 -11.11 4.37 -25.36
C ASN A 131 -11.19 2.86 -25.57
N GLU A 132 -11.96 2.41 -26.55
CA GLU A 132 -11.99 0.99 -26.91
C GLU A 132 -11.05 0.77 -28.08
N ILE A 133 -10.12 -0.18 -27.91
CA ILE A 133 -9.07 -0.49 -28.88
C ILE A 133 -9.20 -1.95 -29.26
N SER A 134 -9.28 -2.21 -30.57
CA SER A 134 -9.30 -3.55 -31.13
C SER A 134 -7.87 -4.02 -31.35
N GLU A 135 -7.50 -5.14 -30.72
CA GLU A 135 -6.17 -5.72 -30.80
C GLU A 135 -6.26 -7.17 -31.29
N MET A 136 -5.30 -7.58 -32.12
CA MET A 136 -5.18 -8.98 -32.53
C MET A 136 -4.64 -9.77 -31.34
N SER A 137 -5.41 -10.74 -30.86
CA SER A 137 -4.92 -11.66 -29.84
C SER A 137 -3.98 -12.71 -30.42
N ASN A 138 -3.22 -13.38 -29.55
CA ASN A 138 -2.31 -14.47 -29.90
C ASN A 138 -2.97 -15.61 -30.69
N ASN A 139 -4.30 -15.74 -30.63
CA ASN A 139 -5.08 -16.75 -31.36
C ASN A 139 -5.70 -16.18 -32.65
N SER A 140 -5.20 -15.04 -33.16
CA SER A 140 -5.72 -14.32 -34.32
C SER A 140 -7.18 -13.88 -34.21
N ALA A 141 -7.76 -13.90 -33.02
CA ALA A 141 -9.08 -13.33 -32.74
C ALA A 141 -8.94 -11.85 -32.39
N LEU A 142 -9.77 -11.00 -32.99
CA LEU A 142 -9.81 -9.58 -32.68
C LEU A 142 -10.50 -9.39 -31.32
N ILE A 143 -9.76 -8.91 -30.33
CA ILE A 143 -10.27 -8.63 -28.99
C ILE A 143 -10.38 -7.13 -28.82
N LYS A 144 -11.56 -6.66 -28.41
CA LYS A 144 -11.78 -5.25 -28.09
C LYS A 144 -11.49 -5.01 -26.61
N ASN A 145 -10.37 -4.39 -26.30
CA ASN A 145 -10.02 -4.00 -24.93
C ASN A 145 -10.49 -2.57 -24.66
N LEU A 146 -10.87 -2.30 -23.41
CA LEU A 146 -11.20 -0.94 -22.97
C LEU A 146 -10.04 -0.38 -22.17
N TYR A 147 -9.49 0.73 -22.66
CA TYR A 147 -8.45 1.50 -22.02
C TYR A 147 -9.10 2.63 -21.23
N VAL A 148 -9.01 2.58 -19.91
CA VAL A 148 -9.59 3.57 -19.00
C VAL A 148 -8.47 4.30 -18.28
N VAL A 149 -8.42 5.62 -18.36
CA VAL A 149 -7.53 6.41 -17.52
C VAL A 149 -8.31 6.85 -16.30
N LEU A 150 -7.87 6.44 -15.11
CA LEU A 150 -8.38 6.99 -13.86
C LEU A 150 -7.50 8.14 -13.39
N GLN A 151 -8.15 9.17 -12.87
CA GLN A 151 -7.53 10.21 -12.08
C GLN A 151 -7.63 9.85 -10.60
N HIS A 152 -6.48 9.72 -9.98
CA HIS A 152 -6.27 9.53 -8.55
C HIS A 152 -5.94 10.88 -7.91
N THR A 153 -6.28 11.02 -6.63
CA THR A 153 -5.96 12.22 -5.85
C THR A 153 -5.71 11.77 -4.43
N ASP A 154 -4.53 12.04 -3.89
CA ASP A 154 -4.21 11.60 -2.55
C ASP A 154 -3.30 12.61 -1.84
N TYR A 155 -3.31 12.60 -0.51
CA TYR A 155 -2.45 13.45 0.29
C TYR A 155 -1.06 12.83 0.39
N ASP A 156 -0.07 13.60 -0.06
CA ASP A 156 1.33 13.26 0.07
C ASP A 156 1.89 13.87 1.39
N PRO A 157 2.27 13.04 2.37
CA PRO A 157 2.80 13.51 3.64
C PRO A 157 4.17 14.21 3.52
N LEU A 158 4.92 14.00 2.43
CA LEU A 158 6.23 14.62 2.22
C LEU A 158 6.09 16.07 1.78
N THR A 159 5.23 16.31 0.79
CA THR A 159 4.98 17.67 0.27
C THR A 159 3.88 18.39 1.05
N LYS A 160 3.13 17.67 1.89
CA LYS A 160 1.97 18.16 2.65
C LYS A 160 0.88 18.75 1.75
N GLN A 161 0.72 18.18 0.56
CA GLN A 161 -0.21 18.64 -0.46
C GLN A 161 -1.06 17.48 -1.01
N GLN A 162 -2.21 17.82 -1.58
CA GLN A 162 -2.92 16.87 -2.43
C GLN A 162 -2.20 16.76 -3.77
N VAL A 163 -1.85 15.54 -4.14
CA VAL A 163 -1.24 15.21 -5.42
C VAL A 163 -2.28 14.51 -6.27
N GLN A 164 -2.46 15.02 -7.49
CA GLN A 164 -3.28 14.39 -8.50
C GLN A 164 -2.39 13.67 -9.51
N PHE A 165 -2.78 12.47 -9.87
CA PHE A 165 -2.10 11.71 -10.90
C PHE A 165 -3.07 10.77 -11.62
N LYS A 166 -2.60 10.14 -12.68
CA LYS A 166 -3.34 9.32 -13.60
C LYS A 166 -2.66 7.97 -13.75
N THR A 167 -3.48 6.96 -13.98
CA THR A 167 -3.04 5.60 -14.28
C THR A 167 -3.96 5.01 -15.34
N GLN A 168 -3.36 4.34 -16.34
CA GLN A 168 -4.11 3.67 -17.39
C GLN A 168 -4.41 2.23 -16.95
N TYR A 169 -5.68 1.85 -17.00
CA TYR A 169 -6.17 0.52 -16.73
C TYR A 169 -6.67 -0.11 -18.03
N VAL A 170 -6.18 -1.29 -18.35
CA VAL A 170 -6.64 -2.10 -19.48
C VAL A 170 -7.67 -3.09 -18.95
N ILE A 171 -8.93 -2.90 -19.34
CA ILE A 171 -10.02 -3.82 -19.06
C ILE A 171 -10.10 -4.79 -20.24
N SER A 172 -9.83 -6.06 -19.96
CA SER A 172 -9.84 -7.07 -21.02
C SER A 172 -11.22 -7.26 -21.62
N GLY A 173 -11.30 -7.29 -22.95
CA GLY A 173 -12.49 -7.72 -23.70
C GLY A 173 -12.78 -9.21 -23.60
N ARG A 174 -12.04 -9.97 -22.77
CA ARG A 174 -12.33 -11.38 -22.49
C ARG A 174 -13.48 -11.51 -21.50
N ARG A 175 -14.14 -12.67 -21.53
CA ARG A 175 -15.51 -12.90 -21.01
C ARG A 175 -15.79 -12.37 -19.59
N ASN A 176 -14.80 -12.34 -18.70
CA ASN A 176 -15.00 -11.94 -17.31
C ASN A 176 -15.17 -10.43 -17.10
N LEU A 177 -14.61 -9.59 -17.98
CA LEU A 177 -14.69 -8.12 -17.82
C LEU A 177 -15.31 -7.40 -19.02
N ALA A 178 -15.51 -8.06 -20.17
CA ALA A 178 -16.09 -7.44 -21.37
C ALA A 178 -17.42 -6.71 -21.10
N ASN A 179 -18.31 -7.35 -20.31
CA ASN A 179 -19.63 -6.80 -19.99
C ASN A 179 -19.57 -5.58 -19.03
N THR A 180 -18.41 -5.26 -18.48
CA THR A 180 -18.22 -4.12 -17.57
C THR A 180 -17.94 -2.81 -18.29
N PHE A 181 -17.76 -2.81 -19.62
CA PHE A 181 -17.34 -1.62 -20.35
C PHE A 181 -18.32 -0.44 -20.19
N GLY A 182 -19.63 -0.71 -20.13
CA GLY A 182 -20.66 0.31 -19.89
C GLY A 182 -20.58 0.98 -18.52
N LEU A 183 -19.87 0.37 -17.56
CA LEU A 183 -19.71 0.91 -16.21
C LEU A 183 -18.80 2.13 -16.17
N PHE A 184 -17.85 2.23 -17.09
CA PHE A 184 -16.87 3.32 -17.12
C PHE A 184 -17.45 4.53 -17.85
N GLN A 185 -17.88 5.54 -17.12
CA GLN A 185 -18.33 6.81 -17.69
C GLN A 185 -17.44 7.92 -17.17
N GLN A 186 -17.07 8.88 -18.02
CA GLN A 186 -16.23 10.00 -17.60
C GLN A 186 -16.87 10.71 -16.41
N GLY A 187 -16.06 11.03 -15.40
CA GLY A 187 -16.53 11.62 -14.14
C GLY A 187 -17.04 10.61 -13.11
N ARG A 188 -17.21 9.34 -13.46
CA ARG A 188 -17.67 8.30 -12.53
C ARG A 188 -16.54 7.80 -11.64
N GLU A 189 -16.83 7.59 -10.36
CA GLU A 189 -15.94 6.94 -9.41
C GLU A 189 -15.95 5.42 -9.59
N VAL A 190 -14.78 4.84 -9.74
CA VAL A 190 -14.59 3.39 -9.90
C VAL A 190 -13.39 2.92 -9.08
N MET A 191 -13.47 1.69 -8.62
CA MET A 191 -12.37 0.96 -8.02
C MET A 191 -11.95 -0.16 -8.98
N ILE A 192 -10.65 -0.23 -9.29
CA ILE A 192 -10.08 -1.26 -10.16
C ILE A 192 -8.94 -1.93 -9.40
N SER A 193 -9.01 -3.25 -9.26
CA SER A 193 -7.88 -4.07 -8.82
C SER A 193 -7.17 -4.61 -10.05
N GLY A 194 -5.84 -4.61 -10.07
CA GLY A 194 -5.06 -5.08 -11.21
C GLY A 194 -3.60 -5.30 -10.89
N VAL A 195 -2.82 -5.57 -11.94
CA VAL A 195 -1.36 -5.77 -11.87
C VAL A 195 -0.69 -4.77 -12.80
N ILE A 196 0.39 -4.14 -12.34
CA ILE A 196 1.22 -3.28 -13.19
C ILE A 196 1.81 -4.14 -14.31
N ALA A 197 1.58 -3.72 -15.55
CA ALA A 197 1.97 -4.45 -16.75
C ALA A 197 2.72 -3.57 -17.76
N GLY A 198 3.03 -2.32 -17.41
CA GLY A 198 3.71 -1.41 -18.30
C GLY A 198 3.86 -0.01 -17.75
N TYR A 199 4.62 0.81 -18.49
CA TYR A 199 4.81 2.22 -18.20
C TYR A 199 4.82 3.02 -19.51
N LEU A 200 3.94 4.01 -19.59
CA LEU A 200 3.84 4.94 -20.72
C LEU A 200 4.86 6.06 -20.52
N GLN A 201 6.04 5.89 -21.11
CA GLN A 201 7.21 6.76 -20.87
C GLN A 201 6.92 8.24 -21.16
N ASP A 202 6.23 8.53 -22.27
CA ASP A 202 5.94 9.91 -22.71
C ASP A 202 4.98 10.64 -21.76
N GLN A 203 4.16 9.88 -21.02
CA GLN A 203 3.14 10.39 -20.11
C GLN A 203 3.52 10.19 -18.64
N TYR A 204 4.68 9.58 -18.36
CA TYR A 204 5.11 9.16 -17.04
C TYR A 204 4.00 8.43 -16.26
N MET A 205 3.29 7.52 -16.93
CA MET A 205 2.05 6.93 -16.41
C MET A 205 2.11 5.41 -16.39
N TRP A 206 1.74 4.83 -15.25
CA TRP A 206 1.61 3.38 -15.11
C TRP A 206 0.48 2.83 -15.96
N LYS A 207 0.71 1.64 -16.53
CA LYS A 207 -0.28 0.81 -17.22
C LYS A 207 -0.56 -0.44 -16.37
N VAL A 208 -1.83 -0.69 -16.11
CA VAL A 208 -2.32 -1.74 -15.21
C VAL A 208 -3.27 -2.64 -15.98
N ASN A 209 -3.06 -3.95 -15.94
CA ASN A 209 -4.04 -4.92 -16.41
C ASN A 209 -5.07 -5.17 -15.30
N ALA A 210 -6.34 -4.90 -15.58
CA ALA A 210 -7.41 -5.06 -14.60
C ALA A 210 -7.75 -6.53 -14.37
N ILE A 211 -7.97 -6.88 -13.09
CA ILE A 211 -8.44 -8.19 -12.61
C ILE A 211 -9.91 -8.09 -12.20
N SER A 212 -10.28 -7.03 -11.48
CA SER A 212 -11.64 -6.80 -11.02
C SER A 212 -12.01 -5.33 -11.05
N VAL A 213 -13.31 -5.05 -11.12
CA VAL A 213 -13.89 -3.72 -11.24
C VAL A 213 -15.05 -3.62 -10.26
N SER A 214 -15.16 -2.47 -9.58
CA SER A 214 -16.31 -2.12 -8.77
C SER A 214 -16.64 -0.65 -9.00
N VAL A 215 -17.92 -0.32 -9.03
CA VAL A 215 -18.38 1.05 -9.20
C VAL A 215 -18.79 1.58 -7.84
N ALA A 216 -18.33 2.78 -7.48
CA ALA A 216 -18.85 3.46 -6.32
C ALA A 216 -20.27 3.98 -6.65
N SER A 217 -21.25 3.47 -5.92
CA SER A 217 -22.49 4.21 -5.72
C SER A 217 -22.25 5.06 -4.48
N GLY A 218 -22.50 6.36 -4.53
CA GLY A 218 -22.38 7.21 -3.35
C GLY A 218 -23.28 6.75 -2.19
N HIS A 219 -23.51 7.61 -1.20
CA HIS A 219 -24.33 7.27 -0.04
C HIS A 219 -25.74 6.79 -0.46
N GLN A 220 -25.99 5.48 -0.40
CA GLN A 220 -27.30 4.91 -0.72
C GLN A 220 -28.23 5.13 0.47
N SER A 221 -29.00 6.21 0.41
CA SER A 221 -30.06 6.47 1.38
C SER A 221 -31.25 5.59 1.01
N GLY A 222 -31.27 4.35 1.50
CA GLY A 222 -32.38 3.41 1.36
C GLY A 222 -32.40 2.61 0.06
N ALA A 223 -31.86 1.39 0.08
CA ALA A 223 -32.17 0.35 -0.90
C ALA A 223 -32.81 -0.84 -0.16
N THR A 224 -34.14 -0.94 -0.21
CA THR A 224 -34.85 -2.18 0.10
C THR A 224 -34.54 -3.20 -0.99
N SER A 225 -33.63 -4.13 -0.70
CA SER A 225 -33.34 -5.27 -1.57
C SER A 225 -34.42 -6.35 -1.38
N LEU A 226 -35.25 -6.56 -2.40
CA LEU A 226 -36.17 -7.70 -2.48
C LEU A 226 -35.42 -8.88 -3.13
N LEU A 227 -34.90 -9.80 -2.30
CA LEU A 227 -34.38 -11.09 -2.77
C LEU A 227 -35.33 -12.20 -2.31
N GLY A 228 -35.90 -12.94 -3.27
CA GLY A 228 -36.76 -14.10 -3.04
C GLY A 228 -35.95 -15.36 -2.66
N PRO A 229 -36.55 -16.34 -1.98
CA PRO A 229 -35.80 -17.48 -1.43
C PRO A 229 -35.76 -18.66 -2.39
N ASP A 230 -34.57 -19.20 -2.66
CA ASP A 230 -34.39 -20.54 -3.20
C ASP A 230 -33.70 -21.46 -2.19
N LYS A 231 -34.32 -22.61 -1.94
CA LYS A 231 -33.89 -23.66 -1.02
C LYS A 231 -33.18 -24.78 -1.80
N ASN A 232 -31.99 -25.18 -1.34
CA ASN A 232 -31.59 -26.57 -1.03
C ASN A 232 -30.06 -26.75 -1.13
N VAL A 233 -29.41 -27.03 0.00
CA VAL A 233 -28.05 -27.59 0.01
C VAL A 233 -27.98 -28.74 1.02
N ILE A 234 -27.71 -29.94 0.51
CA ILE A 234 -27.38 -31.15 1.28
C ILE A 234 -25.97 -30.98 1.84
N GLN A 235 -25.81 -31.05 3.17
CA GLN A 235 -24.52 -30.91 3.84
C GLN A 235 -23.93 -32.27 4.18
N ASN A 236 -22.71 -32.55 3.68
CA ASN A 236 -21.80 -33.51 4.30
C ASN A 236 -20.46 -32.79 4.53
N ARG A 237 -20.21 -32.33 5.77
CA ARG A 237 -18.95 -31.66 6.15
C ARG A 237 -18.02 -32.61 6.88
N ARG A 238 -16.83 -32.82 6.30
CA ARG A 238 -15.65 -33.40 6.97
C ARG A 238 -14.68 -32.27 7.32
N LYS A 239 -14.81 -31.65 8.49
CA LYS A 239 -13.76 -30.88 9.20
C LYS A 239 -14.32 -30.37 10.54
N PRO A 240 -13.87 -30.91 11.69
CA PRO A 240 -14.23 -30.37 13.00
C PRO A 240 -13.73 -28.92 13.13
N GLY A 241 -14.57 -28.00 13.62
CA GLY A 241 -14.18 -26.62 13.95
C GLY A 241 -14.45 -25.54 12.88
N LEU A 242 -15.06 -25.87 11.75
CA LEU A 242 -15.45 -24.86 10.75
C LEU A 242 -16.79 -24.20 11.12
N VAL A 243 -16.75 -22.95 11.61
CA VAL A 243 -17.95 -22.13 11.76
C VAL A 243 -18.37 -21.61 10.38
N SER A 244 -19.52 -22.06 9.88
CA SER A 244 -20.17 -21.46 8.71
C SER A 244 -20.92 -20.22 9.16
N VAL A 245 -20.64 -19.06 8.57
CA VAL A 245 -21.42 -17.83 8.82
C VAL A 245 -22.82 -17.90 8.16
N GLU A 246 -23.06 -18.88 7.29
CA GLU A 246 -24.33 -19.03 6.54
C GLU A 246 -25.43 -19.83 7.26
N ALA A 247 -25.26 -20.22 8.53
CA ALA A 247 -26.28 -20.96 9.27
C ALA A 247 -26.51 -20.35 10.65
N SER A 248 -27.20 -19.21 10.70
CA SER A 248 -27.88 -18.74 11.90
C SER A 248 -29.22 -18.13 11.50
N GLY A 249 -30.16 -19.02 11.19
CA GLY A 249 -31.53 -18.70 10.85
C GLY A 249 -32.50 -19.62 11.59
N GLU A 250 -32.37 -19.72 12.91
CA GLU A 250 -33.43 -20.26 13.77
C GLU A 250 -33.54 -19.40 15.04
N HIS A 251 -34.69 -18.72 15.14
CA HIS A 251 -35.13 -18.03 16.34
C HIS A 251 -35.29 -19.06 17.48
N PRO A 252 -34.79 -18.80 18.70
CA PRO A 252 -35.22 -19.57 19.85
C PRO A 252 -36.70 -19.26 20.14
N ALA A 253 -37.51 -20.30 20.10
CA ALA A 253 -38.94 -20.27 20.37
C ALA A 253 -39.24 -19.79 21.79
N LEU A 254 -40.32 -19.00 21.88
CA LEU A 254 -40.98 -18.55 23.11
C LEU A 254 -41.35 -19.75 24.00
N ILE A 255 -40.92 -19.73 25.26
CA ILE A 255 -41.58 -20.48 26.33
C ILE A 255 -42.35 -19.45 27.18
N ALA A 256 -43.67 -19.45 27.05
CA ALA A 256 -44.56 -18.73 27.93
C ALA A 256 -44.96 -19.62 29.11
N SER A 257 -44.76 -19.17 30.35
CA SER A 257 -45.62 -19.54 31.48
C SER A 257 -45.44 -18.59 32.67
N GLY A 258 -46.52 -17.85 32.99
CA GLY A 258 -46.90 -17.46 34.36
C GLY A 258 -46.42 -16.10 34.90
N PRO A 259 -47.30 -15.27 35.51
CA PRO A 259 -47.02 -13.85 35.76
C PRO A 259 -46.50 -13.59 37.18
N LEU A 260 -45.55 -12.67 37.34
CA LEU A 260 -45.31 -12.02 38.63
C LEU A 260 -44.63 -10.64 38.46
N LEU A 261 -45.43 -9.61 38.72
CA LEU A 261 -45.15 -8.39 39.49
C LEU A 261 -43.78 -7.70 39.30
N SER A 262 -43.83 -6.51 38.70
CA SER A 262 -42.81 -5.46 38.76
C SER A 262 -42.44 -5.10 40.19
N PRO A 263 -41.20 -4.67 40.42
CA PRO A 263 -41.06 -3.31 40.95
C PRO A 263 -39.97 -2.48 40.26
N ASP A 264 -40.26 -1.18 40.19
CA ASP A 264 -39.39 -0.07 39.79
C ASP A 264 -38.04 -0.08 40.51
N ILE A 265 -36.95 0.11 39.75
CA ILE A 265 -35.70 0.71 40.26
C ILE A 265 -35.18 1.74 39.24
N PRO A 266 -34.80 2.97 39.66
CA PRO A 266 -34.53 4.09 38.76
C PRO A 266 -33.13 4.03 38.13
N ALA A 267 -32.99 4.56 36.91
CA ALA A 267 -31.71 4.75 36.25
C ALA A 267 -30.82 5.79 36.97
N PRO A 268 -29.49 5.58 37.06
CA PRO A 268 -28.58 6.60 37.58
C PRO A 268 -28.30 7.70 36.52
N PRO A 269 -28.05 8.94 36.94
CA PRO A 269 -27.85 10.07 36.03
C PRO A 269 -26.47 10.03 35.34
N PRO A 270 -26.33 10.67 34.16
CA PRO A 270 -25.07 10.72 33.42
C PRO A 270 -24.07 11.68 34.09
N GLN A 271 -22.82 11.23 34.24
CA GLN A 271 -21.70 12.09 34.67
C GLN A 271 -21.12 12.86 33.45
N PRO A 272 -20.76 14.15 33.60
CA PRO A 272 -20.17 14.94 32.53
C PRO A 272 -18.67 14.64 32.31
N LEU A 273 -18.26 14.61 31.05
CA LEU A 273 -16.85 14.57 30.61
C LEU A 273 -16.14 15.89 30.95
N PRO A 274 -14.87 15.89 31.37
CA PRO A 274 -14.11 17.12 31.56
C PRO A 274 -13.65 17.69 30.22
N VAL A 275 -14.02 18.95 30.00
CA VAL A 275 -13.49 19.85 28.97
C VAL A 275 -12.13 20.34 29.43
N ASN A 276 -11.05 20.03 28.70
CA ASN A 276 -9.79 20.73 28.83
C ASN A 276 -9.58 21.61 27.60
N ILE A 277 -9.84 22.90 27.78
CA ILE A 277 -9.36 23.98 26.92
C ILE A 277 -7.98 24.34 27.47
N ALA A 278 -6.94 24.12 26.67
CA ALA A 278 -5.67 24.79 26.84
C ALA A 278 -5.29 25.38 25.48
N ASP A 279 -5.47 26.70 25.38
CA ASP A 279 -4.79 27.55 24.41
C ASP A 279 -3.29 27.38 24.60
N ASP A 280 -2.56 27.04 23.53
CA ASP A 280 -1.12 27.31 23.47
C ASP A 280 -0.80 28.00 22.14
N GLN A 281 -0.47 29.27 22.26
CA GLN A 281 0.06 30.09 21.18
C GLN A 281 1.54 29.78 21.02
N SER A 282 1.92 29.09 19.94
CA SER A 282 3.31 29.04 19.51
C SER A 282 3.46 29.63 18.10
N GLN A 283 4.20 30.75 18.04
CA GLN A 283 4.61 31.45 16.82
C GLN A 283 5.45 30.56 15.87
N PRO A 284 5.48 30.86 14.55
CA PRO A 284 6.16 30.03 13.57
C PRO A 284 7.69 30.27 13.60
N MET A 285 8.44 29.27 14.04
CA MET A 285 9.88 29.19 13.79
C MET A 285 10.13 28.85 12.32
N HIS A 286 10.92 29.69 11.67
CA HIS A 286 11.30 29.63 10.27
C HIS A 286 12.20 28.40 10.01
N VAL A 287 11.63 27.28 9.57
CA VAL A 287 12.40 26.10 9.13
C VAL A 287 12.73 26.28 7.65
N ALA A 288 14.03 26.30 7.33
CA ALA A 288 14.51 26.30 5.94
C ALA A 288 13.91 25.11 5.16
N PRO A 289 13.56 25.28 3.87
CA PRO A 289 12.91 24.21 3.12
C PRO A 289 13.86 23.03 2.94
N ALA A 290 13.50 21.88 3.53
CA ALA A 290 14.16 20.61 3.23
C ALA A 290 14.09 20.36 1.73
N ALA A 291 15.21 19.95 1.12
CA ALA A 291 15.29 19.64 -0.30
C ALA A 291 14.18 18.63 -0.67
N ASN A 292 13.39 18.94 -1.70
CA ASN A 292 12.25 18.12 -2.10
C ASN A 292 12.71 16.69 -2.42
N PHE A 293 12.21 15.70 -1.66
CA PHE A 293 12.50 14.26 -1.83
C PHE A 293 12.35 13.77 -3.28
N TYR A 294 11.41 14.36 -4.02
CA TYR A 294 11.18 14.06 -5.43
C TYR A 294 12.29 14.56 -6.38
N THR A 295 13.07 15.56 -5.98
CA THR A 295 14.07 16.23 -6.84
C THR A 295 15.48 15.66 -6.75
N GLN A 296 15.76 14.87 -5.72
CA GLN A 296 17.03 14.15 -5.62
C GLN A 296 16.97 12.88 -6.47
N VAL A 297 17.39 12.98 -7.72
CA VAL A 297 17.54 11.87 -8.66
C VAL A 297 19.05 11.58 -8.80
N PRO A 298 19.57 10.44 -8.33
CA PRO A 298 20.84 9.96 -8.85
C PRO A 298 20.61 9.63 -10.33
N SER A 299 21.36 10.29 -11.22
CA SER A 299 21.38 9.96 -12.64
C SER A 299 21.55 8.45 -12.83
N THR A 300 20.66 7.82 -13.61
CA THR A 300 20.76 6.40 -13.99
C THR A 300 21.90 6.19 -14.99
N ASN A 301 23.14 6.34 -14.52
CA ASN A 301 24.31 5.70 -15.10
C ASN A 301 24.80 4.63 -14.11
N ILE A 302 23.90 3.75 -13.69
CA ILE A 302 24.32 2.54 -12.97
C ILE A 302 24.91 1.60 -14.03
N LYS A 303 26.24 1.66 -14.17
CA LYS A 303 27.00 0.61 -14.86
C LYS A 303 26.58 -0.72 -14.22
N LYS A 304 26.14 -1.69 -15.03
CA LYS A 304 25.85 -3.06 -14.58
C LYS A 304 26.95 -3.51 -13.62
N ARG A 305 26.64 -3.65 -12.34
CA ARG A 305 27.59 -4.15 -11.35
C ARG A 305 27.91 -5.58 -11.73
N THR A 306 29.20 -5.86 -11.93
CA THR A 306 29.63 -7.21 -12.29
C THR A 306 29.49 -8.12 -11.08
N LYS A 307 29.18 -9.41 -11.31
CA LYS A 307 29.14 -10.45 -10.27
C LYS A 307 30.36 -10.44 -9.34
N ARG A 308 31.51 -10.01 -9.86
CA ARG A 308 32.78 -9.87 -9.12
C ARG A 308 32.76 -8.72 -8.11
N GLN A 309 32.12 -7.59 -8.43
CA GLN A 309 31.97 -6.45 -7.52
C GLN A 309 31.00 -6.78 -6.39
N ILE A 310 29.89 -7.46 -6.72
CA ILE A 310 28.90 -7.92 -5.74
C ILE A 310 29.53 -8.90 -4.74
N LEU A 311 30.31 -9.88 -5.23
CA LEU A 311 31.03 -10.81 -4.35
C LEU A 311 32.11 -10.14 -3.48
N ALA A 312 32.74 -9.07 -3.97
CA ALA A 312 33.79 -8.36 -3.24
C ALA A 312 33.19 -7.58 -2.06
N ASP A 313 32.06 -6.91 -2.26
CA ASP A 313 31.37 -6.16 -1.23
C ASP A 313 30.71 -7.09 -0.19
N ALA A 314 30.13 -8.21 -0.63
CA ALA A 314 29.61 -9.24 0.26
C ALA A 314 30.69 -9.83 1.19
N ARG A 315 31.90 -10.06 0.66
CA ARG A 315 33.04 -10.53 1.47
C ARG A 315 33.58 -9.46 2.42
N LYS A 316 33.52 -8.18 2.02
CA LYS A 316 33.93 -7.06 2.88
C LYS A 316 32.97 -6.90 4.06
N ASN A 317 31.67 -7.03 3.82
CA ASN A 317 30.66 -6.94 4.88
C ASN A 317 30.66 -8.17 5.81
N ALA A 318 30.94 -9.37 5.29
CA ALA A 318 31.12 -10.57 6.12
C ALA A 318 32.35 -10.50 7.06
N LYS A 319 33.39 -9.74 6.68
CA LYS A 319 34.55 -9.49 7.56
C LYS A 319 34.28 -8.46 8.65
N LEU A 320 33.31 -7.57 8.43
CA LEU A 320 32.89 -6.57 9.41
C LEU A 320 31.98 -7.20 10.48
N THR A 321 31.21 -8.23 10.12
CA THR A 321 30.36 -8.98 11.07
C THR A 321 31.09 -10.10 11.82
N SER A 322 32.32 -10.44 11.44
CA SER A 322 33.17 -11.43 12.13
C SER A 322 34.20 -10.82 13.09
N ALA A 323 34.17 -9.50 13.31
CA ALA A 323 35.05 -8.85 14.28
C ALA A 323 34.42 -8.97 15.68
N GLU A 324 35.02 -9.80 16.51
CA GLU A 324 34.64 -10.03 17.92
C GLU A 324 34.77 -8.73 18.73
N PRO A 325 33.81 -8.39 19.63
CA PRO A 325 33.90 -7.18 20.44
C PRO A 325 35.04 -7.29 21.47
N PRO A 326 35.70 -6.18 21.84
CA PRO A 326 36.76 -6.20 22.84
C PRO A 326 36.23 -6.66 24.20
N SER A 327 36.97 -7.57 24.82
CA SER A 327 36.68 -8.14 26.13
C SER A 327 36.65 -7.07 27.23
N VAL A 328 35.50 -6.97 27.91
CA VAL A 328 35.34 -6.16 29.12
C VAL A 328 36.09 -6.86 30.26
N GLN A 329 37.16 -6.26 30.75
CA GLN A 329 37.84 -6.70 31.97
C GLN A 329 36.95 -6.39 33.18
N VAL A 330 36.55 -7.44 33.90
CA VAL A 330 35.86 -7.35 35.19
C VAL A 330 36.90 -7.03 36.28
N PRO A 331 36.71 -6.01 37.14
CA PRO A 331 37.64 -5.74 38.22
C PRO A 331 37.53 -6.85 39.29
N THR A 332 38.67 -7.42 39.65
CA THR A 332 38.80 -8.42 40.71
C THR A 332 38.57 -7.78 42.08
N VAL A 333 37.63 -8.31 42.84
CA VAL A 333 37.41 -7.97 44.26
C VAL A 333 38.53 -8.61 45.09
N GLN A 334 39.35 -7.78 45.75
CA GLN A 334 40.28 -8.25 46.79
C GLN A 334 39.48 -8.58 48.06
N THR A 335 39.50 -9.85 48.46
CA THR A 335 39.08 -10.29 49.78
C THR A 335 40.26 -10.18 50.74
N ASP A 336 40.24 -9.15 51.59
CA ASP A 336 41.03 -9.12 52.82
C ASP A 336 40.52 -10.21 53.76
N SER A 337 41.36 -11.18 54.07
CA SER A 337 41.16 -12.12 55.17
C SER A 337 42.09 -11.73 56.30
N ALA A 338 41.52 -11.06 57.30
CA ALA A 338 42.04 -11.09 58.65
C ALA A 338 41.76 -12.48 59.25
N VAL A 339 42.70 -13.02 60.04
CA VAL A 339 42.49 -13.54 61.41
C VAL A 339 43.76 -14.29 61.85
N GLN A 340 44.30 -13.78 62.98
CA GLN A 340 45.02 -14.40 64.11
C GLN A 340 46.26 -15.26 63.87
#